data_AF-A0A0P0YQF1-F1
#
_entry.id   AF-A0A0P0YQF1-F1
#
_cell.length_a   1.000
_cell.length_b   1.000
_cell.length_c   1.000
_cell.angle_alpha   90.00
_cell.angle_beta   90.00
_cell.angle_gamma   90.00
#
_symmetry.space_group_name_H-M   'P 1'
#
loop_
_entity.id
_entity.type
_entity.pdbx_description
1 polymer ?
#
loop_
_entity_poly.entity_id
_entity_poly.type
_entity_poly.pdbx_seq_one_letter_code
_entity_poly.pdbx_strand_id
1 'polypeptide(L)'
;MSLINNVKWVSISQIVKILCQILGMFIFSRLLSPAEIGIMAMALVVVNFTNIFRDLGTSAAVIQQPTVTEILKKTVFTLNVSFGVVVFFLVFFGAPLIASFFNEPLLINVLRLVAFSFPINSATAIHLSLLERDSNFSKIAIVEVASSVFALFIAILFSMNGAGVYSLVAQTLLYSIFSAFGFIFNSSWKIGFAFNYQEIKRIFSFTANLLGFNFLNFFSRNLDQVIIGKNFSAVILGHYSLAYRLMLFPIQNITFVLTRSLYPILSRLQDNPKDSFKTYLHSLKAIAIIIPPLMAGIALVSKDFIYVFFGEKWLPVASILLWLAPVAVMQSFVSTTGSVFMSKGKTNILLIISIYNAFLQIGAFIIGGFFDILILIKLYLIANLLMFIPNMYLAIRVLSGKLMDFFSVLIKPCFATGLMVLVVSFSELYLPFKIESHLVNFILHVVLGGIVYTCMIFILEKDFFLKRKQCL
;
A
#
# COMPACT_ATOMS: atom_id res chain seq x y z
N MET A 1 -19.29 -4.19 22.34
CA MET A 1 -19.72 -3.14 21.38
C MET A 1 -20.30 -3.81 20.15
N SER A 2 -21.33 -3.22 19.51
CA SER A 2 -21.88 -3.77 18.26
C SER A 2 -20.82 -3.73 17.15
N LEU A 3 -20.86 -4.72 16.25
CA LEU A 3 -19.97 -4.81 15.07
C LEU A 3 -19.92 -3.50 14.27
N ILE A 4 -21.06 -2.80 14.19
CA ILE A 4 -21.22 -1.50 13.51
C ILE A 4 -20.35 -0.42 14.16
N ASN A 5 -20.29 -0.37 15.49
CA ASN A 5 -19.44 0.60 16.19
C ASN A 5 -17.95 0.33 15.94
N ASN A 6 -17.52 -0.93 15.88
CA ASN A 6 -16.13 -1.28 15.57
C ASN A 6 -15.75 -0.87 14.15
N VAL A 7 -16.62 -1.15 13.18
CA VAL A 7 -16.42 -0.75 11.78
C VAL A 7 -16.34 0.77 11.64
N LYS A 8 -17.18 1.52 12.36
CA LYS A 8 -17.15 2.99 12.39
C LYS A 8 -15.79 3.52 12.85
N TRP A 9 -15.28 3.04 13.99
CA TRP A 9 -14.00 3.50 14.54
C TRP A 9 -12.80 3.17 13.66
N VAL A 10 -12.76 1.96 13.10
CA VAL A 10 -11.71 1.56 12.15
C VAL A 10 -11.76 2.44 10.89
N SER A 11 -12.95 2.74 10.38
CA SER A 11 -13.12 3.58 9.19
C SER A 11 -12.68 5.02 9.45
N ILE A 12 -13.06 5.60 10.60
CA ILE A 12 -12.64 6.96 10.99
C ILE A 12 -11.11 7.03 11.12
N SER A 13 -10.50 6.09 11.85
CA SER A 13 -9.04 6.02 12.00
C SER A 13 -8.34 5.95 10.64
N GLN A 14 -8.85 5.10 9.74
CA GLN A 14 -8.27 4.94 8.41
C GLN A 14 -8.37 6.22 7.56
N ILE A 15 -9.53 6.89 7.55
CA ILE A 15 -9.74 8.15 6.82
C ILE A 15 -8.75 9.21 7.31
N VAL A 16 -8.63 9.37 8.64
CA VAL A 16 -7.72 10.38 9.20
C VAL A 16 -6.26 10.05 8.89
N LYS A 17 -5.84 8.79 8.95
CA LYS A 17 -4.48 8.37 8.55
C LYS A 17 -4.21 8.65 7.08
N ILE A 18 -5.17 8.38 6.19
CA ILE A 18 -5.05 8.68 4.76
C ILE A 18 -4.90 10.19 4.55
N LEU A 19 -5.73 11.00 5.21
CA LEU A 19 -5.62 12.46 5.15
C LEU A 19 -4.25 12.95 5.65
N CYS A 20 -3.77 12.43 6.78
CA CYS A 20 -2.43 12.74 7.29
C CYS A 20 -1.33 12.33 6.29
N GLN A 21 -1.47 11.16 5.66
CA GLN A 21 -0.51 10.67 4.67
C GLN A 21 -0.49 11.54 3.40
N ILE A 22 -1.66 11.95 2.90
CA ILE A 22 -1.80 12.83 1.74
C ILE A 22 -1.24 14.22 2.06
N LEU A 23 -1.64 14.80 3.19
CA LEU A 23 -1.16 16.11 3.65
C LEU A 23 0.35 16.09 3.85
N GLY A 24 0.88 15.09 4.56
CA GLY A 24 2.31 14.91 4.73
C GLY A 24 3.03 14.75 3.40
N MET A 25 2.49 13.99 2.46
CA MET A 25 3.07 13.83 1.13
C MET A 25 3.17 15.17 0.38
N PHE A 26 2.11 15.99 0.37
CA PHE A 26 2.16 17.31 -0.27
C PHE A 26 3.09 18.28 0.46
N ILE A 27 3.02 18.35 1.79
CA ILE A 27 3.83 19.29 2.58
C ILE A 27 5.31 18.92 2.51
N PHE A 28 5.67 17.65 2.78
CA PHE A 28 7.05 17.21 2.72
C PHE A 28 7.63 17.25 1.31
N SER A 29 6.85 16.99 0.26
CA SER A 29 7.36 17.16 -1.10
C SER A 29 7.72 18.62 -1.43
N ARG A 30 7.01 19.60 -0.83
CA ARG A 30 7.36 21.02 -0.96
C ARG A 30 8.59 21.38 -0.13
N LEU A 31 8.66 20.94 1.12
CA LEU A 31 9.74 21.30 2.04
C LEU A 31 11.05 20.52 1.84
N LEU A 32 10.97 19.25 1.43
CA LEU A 32 12.12 18.35 1.31
C LEU A 32 12.49 18.10 -0.15
N SER A 33 13.77 17.85 -0.38
CA SER A 33 14.31 17.42 -1.66
C SER A 33 13.94 15.96 -1.97
N PRO A 34 13.94 15.56 -3.26
CA PRO A 34 13.78 14.15 -3.62
C PRO A 34 14.85 13.24 -3.00
N ALA A 35 16.08 13.73 -2.82
CA ALA A 35 17.15 12.98 -2.16
C ALA A 35 16.78 12.59 -0.73
N GLU A 36 16.29 13.54 0.08
CA GLU A 36 15.91 13.28 1.47
C GLU A 36 14.78 12.27 1.57
N ILE A 37 13.74 12.39 0.73
CA ILE A 37 12.66 11.40 0.68
C ILE A 37 13.18 10.03 0.21
N GLY A 38 14.14 10.00 -0.72
CA GLY A 38 14.80 8.78 -1.15
C GLY A 38 15.63 8.10 -0.05
N ILE A 39 16.39 8.86 0.74
CA ILE A 39 17.14 8.34 1.89
C ILE A 39 16.16 7.74 2.91
N MET A 40 15.06 8.44 3.18
CA MET A 40 14.01 7.88 4.04
C MET A 40 13.38 6.63 3.43
N ALA A 41 13.19 6.55 2.11
CA ALA A 41 12.70 5.35 1.44
C ALA A 41 13.67 4.16 1.60
N MET A 42 14.99 4.38 1.47
CA MET A 42 16.00 3.35 1.78
C MET A 42 15.88 2.88 3.24
N ALA A 43 15.73 3.82 4.18
CA ALA A 43 15.54 3.47 5.58
C ALA A 43 14.24 2.68 5.81
N LEU A 44 13.15 3.07 5.14
CA LEU A 44 11.86 2.37 5.23
C LEU A 44 11.91 0.95 4.68
N VAL A 45 12.73 0.67 3.67
CA VAL A 45 12.98 -0.71 3.20
C VAL A 45 13.56 -1.56 4.33
N VAL A 46 14.57 -1.04 5.05
CA VAL A 46 15.17 -1.72 6.20
C VAL A 46 14.16 -1.89 7.32
N VAL A 47 13.40 -0.83 7.65
CA VAL A 47 12.33 -0.87 8.67
C VAL A 47 11.25 -1.88 8.31
N ASN A 48 10.82 -1.93 7.05
CA ASN A 48 9.80 -2.87 6.60
C ASN A 48 10.31 -4.31 6.69
N PHE A 49 11.58 -4.55 6.37
CA PHE A 49 12.20 -5.86 6.52
C PHE A 49 12.25 -6.30 7.98
N THR A 50 12.74 -5.43 8.87
CA THR A 50 12.87 -5.75 10.29
C THR A 50 11.51 -5.83 11.00
N ASN A 51 10.51 -5.08 10.53
CA ASN A 51 9.14 -5.15 11.05
C ASN A 51 8.50 -6.53 10.89
N ILE A 52 8.95 -7.35 9.93
CA ILE A 52 8.53 -8.75 9.80
C ILE A 52 8.84 -9.52 11.08
N PHE A 53 9.96 -9.21 11.71
CA PHE A 53 10.47 -9.89 12.90
C PHE A 53 10.09 -9.18 14.22
N ARG A 54 9.47 -8.00 14.15
CA ARG A 54 9.21 -7.12 15.30
C ARG A 54 8.43 -7.80 16.42
N ASP A 55 7.40 -8.54 16.08
CA ASP A 55 6.58 -9.30 17.04
C ASP A 55 6.54 -10.79 16.73
N LEU A 56 7.36 -11.27 15.78
CA LEU A 56 7.37 -12.66 15.33
C LEU A 56 5.96 -13.23 15.01
N GLY A 57 5.01 -12.41 14.58
CA GLY A 57 3.62 -12.86 14.36
C GLY A 57 2.87 -13.25 15.64
N THR A 58 3.45 -13.03 16.82
CA THR A 58 2.84 -13.36 18.12
C THR A 58 1.59 -12.53 18.39
N SER A 59 1.50 -11.31 17.88
CA SER A 59 0.29 -10.47 18.01
C SER A 59 -0.94 -11.17 17.42
N ALA A 60 -0.80 -11.73 16.21
CA ALA A 60 -1.87 -12.50 15.57
C ALA A 60 -2.18 -13.80 16.32
N ALA A 61 -1.15 -14.46 16.86
CA ALA A 61 -1.32 -15.68 17.66
C ALA A 61 -2.11 -15.42 18.96
N VAL A 62 -1.85 -14.32 19.66
CA VAL A 62 -2.56 -13.91 20.89
C VAL A 62 -4.04 -13.60 20.59
N ILE A 63 -4.32 -12.98 19.45
CA ILE A 63 -5.70 -12.69 19.02
C ILE A 63 -6.45 -13.99 18.72
N GLN A 64 -5.80 -14.97 18.07
CA GLN A 64 -6.43 -16.22 17.66
C GLN A 64 -6.66 -17.22 18.82
N GLN A 65 -5.80 -17.22 19.85
CA GLN A 65 -5.87 -18.16 20.97
C GLN A 65 -7.22 -18.08 21.70
N PRO A 66 -7.94 -19.19 21.96
CA PRO A 66 -9.20 -19.15 22.71
C PRO A 66 -9.03 -18.60 24.14
N THR A 67 -7.94 -19.00 24.80
CA THR A 67 -7.60 -18.56 26.16
C THR A 67 -6.18 -18.02 26.19
N VAL A 68 -6.00 -16.84 26.78
CA VAL A 68 -4.70 -16.17 26.86
C VAL A 68 -4.33 -16.04 28.34
N THR A 69 -3.44 -16.91 28.80
CA THR A 69 -2.95 -16.93 30.18
C THR A 69 -2.01 -15.74 30.44
N GLU A 70 -1.91 -15.29 31.70
CA GLU A 70 -0.94 -14.23 32.05
C GLU A 70 0.51 -14.64 31.75
N ILE A 71 0.83 -15.92 31.88
CA ILE A 71 2.16 -16.46 31.54
C ILE A 71 2.43 -16.33 30.04
N LEU A 72 1.43 -16.62 29.18
CA LEU A 72 1.55 -16.43 27.74
C LEU A 72 1.77 -14.95 27.39
N LYS A 73 1.00 -14.02 27.96
CA LYS A 73 1.17 -12.57 27.73
C LYS A 73 2.58 -12.10 28.07
N LYS A 74 3.07 -12.45 29.26
CA LYS A 74 4.43 -12.10 29.72
C LYS A 74 5.52 -12.76 28.88
N THR A 75 5.31 -14.01 28.44
CA THR A 75 6.23 -14.74 27.55
C THR A 75 6.32 -14.07 26.18
N VAL A 76 5.18 -13.74 25.57
CA VAL A 76 5.12 -13.02 24.30
C VAL A 76 5.75 -11.64 24.40
N PHE A 77 5.46 -10.89 25.47
CA PHE A 77 6.08 -9.59 25.70
C PHE A 77 7.60 -9.69 25.83
N THR A 78 8.09 -10.63 26.64
CA THR A 78 9.53 -10.86 26.84
C THR A 78 10.21 -11.21 25.52
N LEU A 79 9.61 -12.08 24.72
CA LEU A 79 10.09 -12.40 23.38
C LEU A 79 10.13 -11.17 22.48
N ASN A 80 9.02 -10.45 22.33
CA ASN A 80 8.93 -9.31 21.43
C ASN A 80 9.96 -8.24 21.80
N VAL A 81 10.07 -7.88 23.09
CA VAL A 81 11.06 -6.91 23.56
C VAL A 81 12.48 -7.40 23.29
N SER A 82 12.79 -8.67 23.58
CA SER A 82 14.13 -9.24 23.32
C SER A 82 14.48 -9.17 21.84
N PHE A 83 13.56 -9.55 20.95
CA PHE A 83 13.76 -9.45 19.51
C PHE A 83 13.86 -8.00 19.03
N GLY A 84 13.03 -7.10 19.54
CA GLY A 84 13.10 -5.67 19.22
C GLY A 84 14.44 -5.04 19.60
N VAL A 85 15.01 -5.44 20.74
CA VAL A 85 16.35 -5.02 21.18
C VAL A 85 17.46 -5.63 20.31
N VAL A 86 17.36 -6.91 19.95
CA VAL A 86 18.30 -7.55 19.01
C VAL A 86 18.29 -6.84 17.67
N VAL A 87 17.10 -6.58 17.11
CA VAL A 87 16.92 -5.86 15.84
C VAL A 87 17.46 -4.42 15.95
N PHE A 88 17.24 -3.74 17.07
CA PHE A 88 17.86 -2.43 17.33
C PHE A 88 19.37 -2.49 17.18
N PHE A 89 20.05 -3.40 17.87
CA PHE A 89 21.51 -3.50 17.79
C PHE A 89 22.00 -3.90 16.40
N LEU A 90 21.31 -4.84 15.74
CA LEU A 90 21.64 -5.25 14.38
C LEU A 90 21.56 -4.07 13.40
N VAL A 91 20.50 -3.25 13.46
CA VAL A 91 20.37 -2.09 12.57
C VAL A 91 21.31 -0.96 12.99
N PHE A 92 21.44 -0.67 14.28
CA PHE A 92 22.26 0.43 14.78
C PHE A 92 23.75 0.24 14.47
N PHE A 93 24.28 -0.96 14.73
CA PHE A 93 25.67 -1.30 14.41
C PHE A 93 25.87 -1.72 12.95
N GLY A 94 24.84 -2.28 12.30
CA GLY A 94 24.85 -2.61 10.87
C GLY A 94 24.64 -1.39 9.96
N ALA A 95 24.24 -0.23 10.49
CA ALA A 95 23.95 0.96 9.70
C ALA A 95 25.08 1.39 8.74
N PRO A 96 26.38 1.36 9.11
CA PRO A 96 27.48 1.64 8.18
C PRO A 96 27.55 0.66 7.02
N LEU A 97 27.33 -0.64 7.28
CA LEU A 97 27.30 -1.67 6.23
C LEU A 97 26.15 -1.40 5.26
N ILE A 98 24.95 -1.13 5.78
CA ILE A 98 23.76 -0.85 4.97
C ILE A 98 23.95 0.45 4.16
N ALA A 99 24.49 1.50 4.78
CA ALA A 99 24.79 2.76 4.09
C ALA A 99 25.83 2.58 2.98
N SER A 100 26.86 1.76 3.23
CA SER A 100 27.84 1.40 2.19
C SER A 100 27.22 0.57 1.07
N PHE A 101 26.25 -0.29 1.39
CA PHE A 101 25.47 -0.98 0.37
C PHE A 101 24.73 0.06 -0.47
N PHE A 102 23.98 1.00 0.10
CA PHE A 102 23.27 2.02 -0.68
C PHE A 102 24.14 3.15 -1.27
N ASN A 103 25.45 3.17 -1.00
CA ASN A 103 26.36 4.28 -1.33
C ASN A 103 25.87 5.64 -0.79
N GLU A 104 25.25 5.65 0.40
CA GLU A 104 24.59 6.84 0.96
C GLU A 104 25.00 7.07 2.42
N PRO A 105 26.02 7.90 2.70
CA PRO A 105 26.55 8.09 4.05
C PRO A 105 25.55 8.65 5.06
N LEU A 106 24.61 9.49 4.62
CA LEU A 106 23.63 10.10 5.50
C LEU A 106 22.62 9.07 6.05
N LEU A 107 22.47 7.93 5.35
CA LEU A 107 21.64 6.81 5.78
C LEU A 107 22.11 6.20 7.11
N ILE A 108 23.40 6.32 7.48
CA ILE A 108 23.93 5.78 8.74
C ILE A 108 23.17 6.37 9.93
N ASN A 109 23.07 7.70 9.98
CA ASN A 109 22.44 8.41 11.10
C ASN A 109 20.93 8.21 11.07
N VAL A 110 20.33 8.21 9.87
CA VAL A 110 18.90 7.92 9.70
C VAL A 110 18.55 6.54 10.26
N LEU A 111 19.28 5.49 9.88
CA LEU A 111 19.04 4.13 10.38
C LEU A 111 19.27 4.01 11.88
N ARG A 112 20.33 4.62 12.41
CA ARG A 112 20.61 4.62 13.86
C ARG A 112 19.48 5.25 14.67
N LEU A 113 18.96 6.39 14.22
CA LEU A 113 17.84 7.06 14.88
C LEU A 113 16.55 6.24 14.75
N VAL A 114 16.22 5.78 13.55
CA VAL A 114 15.01 4.97 13.33
C VAL A 114 15.06 3.64 14.08
N ALA A 115 16.25 3.09 14.33
CA ALA A 115 16.40 1.84 15.08
C ALA A 115 15.74 1.90 16.45
N PHE A 116 15.73 3.06 17.13
CA PHE A 116 15.07 3.23 18.42
C PHE A 116 13.56 2.92 18.39
N SER A 117 12.93 2.99 17.22
CA SER A 117 11.52 2.61 17.06
C SER A 117 11.28 1.11 17.27
N PHE A 118 12.26 0.24 17.03
CA PHE A 118 12.07 -1.22 17.10
C PHE A 118 11.71 -1.72 18.50
N PRO A 119 12.50 -1.46 19.57
CA PRO A 119 12.14 -1.92 20.91
C PRO A 119 10.82 -1.30 21.40
N ILE A 120 10.54 -0.05 21.04
CA ILE A 120 9.28 0.64 21.37
C ILE A 120 8.09 -0.08 20.73
N ASN A 121 8.15 -0.29 19.42
CA ASN A 121 7.06 -0.92 18.68
C ASN A 121 6.89 -2.39 19.08
N SER A 122 7.97 -3.12 19.36
CA SER A 122 7.92 -4.50 19.84
C SER A 122 7.31 -4.63 21.24
N ALA A 123 7.66 -3.72 22.18
CA ALA A 123 7.09 -3.70 23.52
C ALA A 123 5.57 -3.45 23.50
N THR A 124 5.11 -2.65 22.56
CA THR A 124 3.70 -2.21 22.49
C THR A 124 2.81 -3.16 21.69
N ALA A 125 3.40 -4.09 20.94
CA ALA A 125 2.69 -5.06 20.11
C ALA A 125 1.68 -5.89 20.91
N ILE A 126 2.06 -6.36 22.12
CA ILE A 126 1.14 -7.13 22.98
C ILE A 126 -0.05 -6.27 23.44
N HIS A 127 0.19 -5.01 23.81
CA HIS A 127 -0.86 -4.10 24.27
C HIS A 127 -1.89 -3.81 23.16
N LEU A 128 -1.41 -3.59 21.93
CA LEU A 128 -2.28 -3.47 20.76
C LEU A 128 -3.07 -4.77 20.52
N SER A 129 -2.40 -5.93 20.53
CA SER A 129 -3.07 -7.21 20.28
C SER A 129 -4.16 -7.55 21.31
N LEU A 130 -3.96 -7.15 22.58
CA LEU A 130 -4.97 -7.31 23.64
C LEU A 130 -6.16 -6.38 23.41
N LEU A 131 -5.92 -5.12 23.03
CA LEU A 131 -7.01 -4.19 22.67
C LEU A 131 -7.80 -4.69 21.45
N GLU A 132 -7.14 -5.23 20.44
CA GLU A 132 -7.79 -5.80 19.24
C GLU A 132 -8.63 -7.03 19.60
N ARG A 133 -8.06 -7.93 20.40
CA ARG A 133 -8.75 -9.11 20.92
C ARG A 133 -10.00 -8.74 21.71
N ASP A 134 -9.89 -7.76 22.61
CA ASP A 134 -11.01 -7.27 23.43
C ASP A 134 -11.99 -6.39 22.63
N SER A 135 -11.76 -6.23 21.31
CA SER A 135 -12.58 -5.41 20.41
C SER A 135 -12.68 -3.94 20.82
N ASN A 136 -11.66 -3.42 21.49
CA ASN A 136 -11.56 -2.02 21.95
C ASN A 136 -11.07 -1.08 20.82
N PHE A 137 -11.67 -1.20 19.63
CA PHE A 137 -11.26 -0.45 18.43
C PHE A 137 -11.44 1.06 18.55
N SER A 138 -12.31 1.54 19.45
CA SER A 138 -12.43 2.97 19.75
C SER A 138 -11.15 3.54 20.35
N LYS A 139 -10.57 2.85 21.34
CA LYS A 139 -9.31 3.24 21.99
C LYS A 139 -8.16 3.15 20.99
N ILE A 140 -8.10 2.09 20.18
CA ILE A 140 -7.09 1.93 19.13
C ILE A 140 -7.17 3.11 18.16
N ALA A 141 -8.36 3.40 17.63
CA ALA A 141 -8.58 4.49 16.70
C ALA A 141 -8.13 5.85 17.26
N ILE A 142 -8.49 6.17 18.51
CA ILE A 142 -8.10 7.42 19.16
C ILE A 142 -6.57 7.52 19.28
N VAL A 143 -5.92 6.46 19.76
CA VAL A 143 -4.45 6.44 19.92
C VAL A 143 -3.76 6.61 18.57
N GLU A 144 -4.16 5.87 17.54
CA GLU A 144 -3.54 5.94 16.23
C GLU A 144 -3.74 7.29 15.56
N VAL A 145 -4.95 7.87 15.67
CA VAL A 145 -5.26 9.19 15.12
C VAL A 145 -4.46 10.27 15.81
N ALA A 146 -4.49 10.33 17.14
CA ALA A 146 -3.74 11.31 17.91
C ALA A 146 -2.24 11.21 17.60
N SER A 147 -1.68 9.98 17.63
CA SER A 147 -0.27 9.75 17.33
C SER A 147 0.10 10.19 15.92
N SER A 148 -0.74 9.91 14.91
CA SER A 148 -0.50 10.32 13.52
C SER A 148 -0.50 11.84 13.36
N VAL A 149 -1.49 12.52 13.95
CA VAL A 149 -1.64 13.97 13.85
C VAL A 149 -0.51 14.69 14.57
N PHE A 150 -0.19 14.32 15.80
CA PHE A 150 0.89 14.95 16.56
C PHE A 150 2.26 14.69 15.94
N ALA A 151 2.53 13.45 15.50
CA ALA A 151 3.79 13.13 14.84
C ALA A 151 3.97 13.90 13.53
N LEU A 152 2.91 13.99 12.70
CA LEU A 152 2.94 14.78 11.47
C LEU A 152 3.17 16.26 11.76
N PHE A 153 2.43 16.83 12.72
CA PHE A 153 2.55 18.24 13.09
C PHE A 153 3.98 18.60 13.52
N ILE A 154 4.55 17.85 14.45
CA ILE A 154 5.92 18.10 14.93
C ILE A 154 6.95 17.89 13.81
N ALA A 155 6.77 16.87 12.97
CA ALA A 155 7.64 16.64 11.83
C ALA A 155 7.62 17.79 10.81
N ILE A 156 6.45 18.39 10.55
CA ILE A 156 6.34 19.59 9.72
C ILE A 156 7.12 20.74 10.34
N LEU A 157 7.00 20.97 11.65
CA LEU A 157 7.78 22.00 12.35
C LEU A 157 9.28 21.75 12.22
N PHE A 158 9.75 20.51 12.35
CA PHE A 158 11.15 20.16 12.16
C PHE A 158 11.60 20.44 10.72
N SER A 159 10.77 20.08 9.73
CA SER A 159 11.06 20.33 8.32
C SER A 159 11.14 21.82 8.00
N MET A 160 10.27 22.65 8.58
CA MET A 160 10.29 24.11 8.41
C MET A 160 11.55 24.76 9.01
N ASN A 161 12.12 24.15 10.05
CA ASN A 161 13.38 24.58 10.66
C ASN A 161 14.63 24.01 9.96
N GLY A 162 14.47 23.40 8.78
CA GLY A 162 15.60 22.90 7.98
C GLY A 162 16.19 21.57 8.46
N ALA A 163 15.45 20.77 9.25
CA ALA A 163 15.93 19.45 9.71
C ALA A 163 16.05 18.41 8.58
N GLY A 164 15.58 18.72 7.37
CA GLY A 164 15.71 17.85 6.20
C GLY A 164 15.09 16.47 6.42
N VAL A 165 15.81 15.40 6.04
CA VAL A 165 15.35 14.02 6.24
C VAL A 165 15.03 13.67 7.69
N TYR A 166 15.67 14.33 8.67
CA TYR A 166 15.44 14.05 10.08
C TYR A 166 14.03 14.44 10.54
N SER A 167 13.31 15.27 9.77
CA SER A 167 11.87 15.50 9.99
C SER A 167 11.04 14.23 9.81
N LEU A 168 11.33 13.41 8.79
CA LEU A 168 10.65 12.13 8.54
C LEU A 168 11.04 11.06 9.55
N VAL A 169 12.30 11.09 10.00
CA VAL A 169 12.78 10.26 11.12
C VAL A 169 12.03 10.60 12.40
N ALA A 170 11.93 11.90 12.72
CA ALA A 170 11.18 12.38 13.88
C ALA A 170 9.70 11.98 13.78
N GLN A 171 9.06 12.10 12.61
CA GLN A 171 7.69 11.62 12.40
C GLN A 171 7.54 10.15 12.79
N THR A 172 8.46 9.31 12.33
CA THR A 172 8.42 7.86 12.57
C THR A 172 8.59 7.55 14.06
N LEU A 173 9.60 8.17 14.71
CA LEU A 173 9.87 7.95 16.14
C LEU A 173 8.77 8.50 17.03
N LEU A 174 8.28 9.70 16.77
CA LEU A 174 7.20 10.32 17.54
C LEU A 174 5.91 9.53 17.42
N TYR A 175 5.58 9.02 16.23
CA TYR A 175 4.44 8.12 16.07
C TYR A 175 4.59 6.87 16.94
N SER A 176 5.76 6.22 16.91
CA SER A 176 6.05 5.06 17.76
C SER A 176 5.94 5.39 19.25
N ILE A 177 6.46 6.54 19.69
CA ILE A 177 6.43 6.96 21.09
C ILE A 177 4.99 7.27 21.54
N PHE A 178 4.26 8.10 20.80
CA PHE A 178 2.89 8.48 21.16
C PHE A 178 1.94 7.28 21.14
N SER A 179 2.07 6.40 20.13
CA SER A 179 1.27 5.18 20.06
C SER A 179 1.61 4.22 21.19
N ALA A 180 2.90 4.13 21.57
CA ALA A 180 3.33 3.32 22.69
C ALA A 180 2.67 3.74 24.00
N PHE A 181 2.77 5.03 24.35
CA PHE A 181 2.12 5.56 25.53
C PHE A 181 0.61 5.31 25.47
N GLY A 182 -0.01 5.64 24.34
CA GLY A 182 -1.45 5.44 24.14
C GLY A 182 -1.90 4.00 24.38
N PHE A 183 -1.22 3.00 23.82
CA PHE A 183 -1.59 1.58 23.98
C PHE A 183 -1.31 1.05 25.39
N ILE A 184 -0.18 1.42 26.00
CA ILE A 184 0.16 1.02 27.37
C ILE A 184 -0.90 1.53 28.34
N PHE A 185 -1.28 2.81 28.25
CA PHE A 185 -2.30 3.39 29.13
C PHE A 185 -3.70 2.78 28.92
N ASN A 186 -4.05 2.40 27.69
CA ASN A 186 -5.41 1.98 27.36
C ASN A 186 -5.72 0.49 27.54
N SER A 187 -4.70 -0.37 27.49
CA SER A 187 -4.84 -1.84 27.51
C SER A 187 -5.00 -2.44 28.91
N SER A 188 -4.77 -1.68 29.98
CA SER A 188 -4.86 -2.09 31.39
C SER A 188 -3.98 -3.27 31.82
N TRP A 189 -3.25 -3.91 30.90
CA TRP A 189 -2.32 -5.00 31.20
C TRP A 189 -1.02 -4.44 31.77
N LYS A 190 -0.56 -5.03 32.88
CA LYS A 190 0.68 -4.64 33.53
C LYS A 190 1.85 -5.39 32.91
N ILE A 191 2.86 -4.64 32.51
CA ILE A 191 4.11 -5.17 31.99
C ILE A 191 4.71 -6.16 32.99
N GLY A 192 5.11 -7.32 32.50
CA GLY A 192 5.82 -8.32 33.28
C GLY A 192 6.66 -9.23 32.40
N PHE A 193 7.79 -9.67 32.93
CA PHE A 193 8.67 -10.60 32.25
C PHE A 193 8.41 -12.02 32.74
N ALA A 194 8.35 -12.95 31.80
CA ALA A 194 8.31 -14.39 32.05
C ALA A 194 8.79 -15.10 30.80
N PHE A 195 9.29 -16.32 30.94
CA PHE A 195 9.63 -17.16 29.81
C PHE A 195 9.10 -18.56 30.06
N ASN A 196 8.15 -19.00 29.24
CA ASN A 196 7.64 -20.36 29.27
C ASN A 196 7.74 -21.00 27.88
N TYR A 197 8.65 -21.97 27.74
CA TYR A 197 8.90 -22.66 26.48
C TYR A 197 7.68 -23.42 25.95
N GLN A 198 6.83 -23.97 26.82
CA GLN A 198 5.64 -24.72 26.40
C GLN A 198 4.62 -23.79 25.73
N GLU A 199 4.44 -22.58 26.25
CA GLU A 199 3.56 -21.57 25.65
C GLU A 199 4.08 -21.13 24.27
N ILE A 200 5.40 -20.97 24.11
CA ILE A 200 6.02 -20.66 22.81
C ILE A 200 5.77 -21.79 21.82
N LYS A 201 6.04 -23.04 22.22
CA LYS A 201 5.84 -24.22 21.39
C LYS A 201 4.38 -24.32 20.90
N ARG A 202 3.43 -23.87 21.71
CA ARG A 202 1.99 -23.85 21.40
C ARG A 202 1.62 -22.93 20.24
N ILE A 203 2.31 -21.79 20.11
CA ILE A 203 2.06 -20.79 19.05
C ILE A 203 3.08 -20.85 17.91
N PHE A 204 4.16 -21.61 18.07
CA PHE A 204 5.32 -21.60 17.18
C PHE A 204 4.98 -21.92 15.72
N SER A 205 4.17 -22.96 15.45
CA SER A 205 3.83 -23.36 14.07
C SER A 205 3.07 -22.25 13.33
N PHE A 206 2.14 -21.58 14.00
CA PHE A 206 1.40 -20.46 13.45
C PHE A 206 2.32 -19.27 13.17
N THR A 207 3.13 -18.89 14.16
CA THR A 207 4.12 -17.81 14.07
C THR A 207 5.13 -18.05 12.95
N ALA A 208 5.71 -19.24 12.86
CA ALA A 208 6.73 -19.57 11.87
C ALA A 208 6.18 -19.53 10.44
N ASN A 209 4.97 -20.05 10.22
CA ASN A 209 4.31 -20.00 8.91
C ASN A 209 4.00 -18.55 8.48
N LEU A 210 3.51 -17.72 9.42
CA LEU A 210 3.23 -16.32 9.16
C LEU A 210 4.51 -15.52 8.85
N LEU A 211 5.58 -15.78 9.59
CA LEU A 211 6.90 -15.18 9.34
C LEU A 211 7.45 -15.56 7.96
N GLY A 212 7.40 -16.84 7.60
CA GLY A 212 7.84 -17.30 6.28
C GLY A 212 7.05 -16.64 5.14
N PHE A 213 5.74 -16.51 5.31
CA PHE A 213 4.88 -15.80 4.35
C PHE A 213 5.24 -14.30 4.23
N ASN A 214 5.41 -13.61 5.35
CA ASN A 214 5.76 -12.18 5.35
C ASN A 214 7.15 -11.93 4.76
N PHE A 215 8.12 -12.81 5.04
CA PHE A 215 9.46 -12.76 4.46
C PHE A 215 9.45 -12.88 2.94
N LEU A 216 8.72 -13.87 2.40
CA LEU A 216 8.57 -14.03 0.94
C LEU A 216 7.88 -12.82 0.30
N ASN A 217 6.83 -12.28 0.92
CA ASN A 217 6.11 -11.12 0.41
C ASN A 217 6.95 -9.84 0.44
N PHE A 218 7.87 -9.69 1.40
CA PHE A 218 8.72 -8.52 1.51
C PHE A 218 9.56 -8.32 0.26
N PHE A 219 10.29 -9.35 -0.17
CA PHE A 219 11.14 -9.25 -1.36
C PHE A 219 10.30 -9.00 -2.61
N SER A 220 9.13 -9.62 -2.74
CA SER A 220 8.27 -9.37 -3.90
C SER A 220 7.76 -7.92 -3.96
N ARG A 221 7.70 -7.18 -2.84
CA ARG A 221 7.08 -5.85 -2.78
C ARG A 221 8.04 -4.69 -2.58
N ASN A 222 9.28 -4.94 -2.17
CA ASN A 222 10.24 -3.89 -1.81
C ASN A 222 11.56 -4.01 -2.59
N LEU A 223 11.75 -5.06 -3.40
CA LEU A 223 13.00 -5.24 -4.13
C LEU A 223 13.23 -4.15 -5.18
N ASP A 224 12.16 -3.58 -5.74
CA ASP A 224 12.20 -2.36 -6.54
C ASP A 224 12.95 -1.23 -5.82
N GLN A 225 12.56 -0.92 -4.59
CA GLN A 225 13.18 0.16 -3.81
C GLN A 225 14.61 -0.18 -3.39
N VAL A 226 14.89 -1.45 -3.05
CA VAL A 226 16.26 -1.94 -2.77
C VAL A 226 17.16 -1.71 -3.97
N ILE A 227 16.75 -2.18 -5.16
CA ILE A 227 17.55 -2.10 -6.38
C ILE A 227 17.70 -0.66 -6.82
N ILE A 228 16.62 0.13 -6.77
CA ILE A 228 16.68 1.53 -7.19
C ILE A 228 17.60 2.34 -6.27
N GLY A 229 17.51 2.11 -4.95
CA GLY A 229 18.40 2.74 -4.00
C GLY A 229 19.87 2.32 -4.18
N LYS A 230 20.13 1.04 -4.49
CA LYS A 230 21.49 0.51 -4.63
C LYS A 230 22.16 0.93 -5.94
N ASN A 231 21.46 0.81 -7.06
CA ASN A 231 22.03 0.90 -8.40
C ASN A 231 21.94 2.31 -8.99
N PHE A 232 21.01 3.14 -8.51
CA PHE A 232 20.83 4.50 -9.00
C PHE A 232 21.24 5.53 -7.94
N SER A 233 20.29 6.29 -7.39
CA SER A 233 20.56 7.33 -6.40
C SER A 233 19.36 7.55 -5.49
N ALA A 234 19.58 8.20 -4.35
CA ALA A 234 18.50 8.64 -3.48
C ALA A 234 17.50 9.57 -4.20
N VAL A 235 17.95 10.46 -5.09
CA VAL A 235 17.06 11.34 -5.86
C VAL A 235 16.09 10.54 -6.72
N ILE A 236 16.60 9.56 -7.48
CA ILE A 236 15.80 8.70 -8.36
C ILE A 236 14.84 7.85 -7.53
N LEU A 237 15.31 7.29 -6.41
CA LEU A 237 14.45 6.56 -5.48
C LEU A 237 13.35 7.44 -4.92
N GLY A 238 13.64 8.69 -4.56
CA GLY A 238 12.64 9.65 -4.08
C GLY A 238 11.55 9.91 -5.12
N HIS A 239 11.93 10.18 -6.38
CA HIS A 239 10.98 10.33 -7.48
C HIS A 239 10.15 9.05 -7.70
N TYR A 240 10.80 7.89 -7.71
CA TYR A 240 10.12 6.60 -7.88
C TYR A 240 9.15 6.31 -6.73
N SER A 241 9.57 6.48 -5.48
CA SER A 241 8.73 6.25 -4.30
C SER A 241 7.49 7.14 -4.29
N LEU A 242 7.61 8.40 -4.74
CA LEU A 242 6.45 9.27 -4.89
C LEU A 242 5.52 8.78 -6.01
N ALA A 243 6.06 8.45 -7.18
CA ALA A 243 5.27 7.91 -8.30
C ALA A 243 4.55 6.62 -7.92
N TYR A 244 5.24 5.72 -7.23
CA TYR A 244 4.72 4.43 -6.77
C TYR A 244 3.62 4.61 -5.71
N ARG A 245 3.75 5.59 -4.80
CA ARG A 245 2.70 5.93 -3.83
C ARG A 245 1.45 6.45 -4.52
N LEU A 246 1.60 7.31 -5.53
CA LEU A 246 0.49 7.79 -6.36
C LEU A 246 -0.18 6.65 -7.14
N MET A 247 0.61 5.74 -7.71
CA MET A 247 0.13 4.53 -8.39
C MET A 247 -0.68 3.63 -7.46
N LEU A 248 -0.20 3.38 -6.23
CA LEU A 248 -0.87 2.48 -5.28
C LEU A 248 -2.12 3.08 -4.64
N PHE A 249 -2.27 4.40 -4.66
CA PHE A 249 -3.35 5.09 -3.95
C PHE A 249 -4.76 4.55 -4.30
N PRO A 250 -5.13 4.37 -5.59
CA PRO A 250 -6.44 3.83 -5.94
C PRO A 250 -6.60 2.36 -5.52
N ILE A 251 -5.54 1.55 -5.63
CA ILE A 251 -5.55 0.14 -5.24
C ILE A 251 -5.83 0.01 -3.74
N GLN A 252 -5.14 0.81 -2.92
CA GLN A 252 -5.24 0.75 -1.46
C GLN A 252 -6.58 1.28 -0.92
N ASN A 253 -7.22 2.22 -1.62
CA ASN A 253 -8.42 2.89 -1.11
C ASN A 253 -9.71 2.43 -1.76
N ILE A 254 -9.69 2.09 -3.05
CA ILE A 254 -10.89 1.70 -3.81
C ILE A 254 -10.97 0.18 -3.84
N THR A 255 -9.91 -0.48 -4.32
CA THR A 255 -9.92 -1.92 -4.52
C THR A 255 -9.91 -2.70 -3.19
N PHE A 256 -9.24 -2.19 -2.16
CA PHE A 256 -9.25 -2.81 -0.83
C PHE A 256 -10.67 -2.91 -0.23
N VAL A 257 -11.50 -1.86 -0.39
CA VAL A 257 -12.88 -1.84 0.10
C VAL A 257 -13.75 -2.86 -0.65
N LEU A 258 -13.58 -2.93 -1.99
CA LEU A 258 -14.29 -3.89 -2.82
C LEU A 258 -13.87 -5.34 -2.51
N THR A 259 -12.58 -5.61 -2.38
CA THR A 259 -12.07 -6.97 -2.14
C THR A 259 -12.46 -7.53 -0.78
N ARG A 260 -12.51 -6.67 0.26
CA ARG A 260 -12.94 -7.04 1.61
C ARG A 260 -14.42 -7.45 1.68
N SER A 261 -15.29 -6.82 0.89
CA SER A 261 -16.71 -7.17 0.82
C SER A 261 -16.99 -8.34 -0.14
N LEU A 262 -16.17 -8.48 -1.19
CA LEU A 262 -16.32 -9.52 -2.20
C LEU A 262 -16.12 -10.94 -1.64
N TYR A 263 -15.11 -11.15 -0.78
CA TYR A 263 -14.78 -12.49 -0.29
C TYR A 263 -15.94 -13.20 0.47
N PRO A 264 -16.60 -12.56 1.46
CA PRO A 264 -17.76 -13.17 2.13
C PRO A 264 -18.92 -13.48 1.18
N ILE A 265 -19.19 -12.61 0.20
CA ILE A 265 -20.27 -12.80 -0.77
C ILE A 265 -19.97 -14.02 -1.66
N LEU A 266 -18.75 -14.11 -2.20
CA LEU A 266 -18.35 -15.25 -3.02
C LEU A 266 -18.34 -16.56 -2.24
N SER A 267 -17.98 -16.53 -0.96
CA SER A 267 -17.99 -17.72 -0.10
C SER A 267 -19.42 -18.22 0.16
N ARG A 268 -20.40 -17.32 0.35
CA ARG A 268 -21.82 -17.70 0.45
C ARG A 268 -22.39 -18.26 -0.86
N LEU A 269 -21.87 -17.79 -1.99
CA LEU A 269 -22.26 -18.26 -3.32
C LEU A 269 -21.41 -19.43 -3.81
N GLN A 270 -20.58 -20.05 -2.95
CA GLN A 270 -19.62 -21.08 -3.38
C GLN A 270 -20.28 -22.27 -4.10
N ASP A 271 -21.51 -22.62 -3.72
CA ASP A 271 -22.27 -23.73 -4.31
C ASP A 271 -23.08 -23.32 -5.54
N ASN A 272 -23.08 -22.03 -5.89
CA ASN A 272 -23.72 -21.48 -7.07
C ASN A 272 -22.70 -20.76 -7.98
N PRO A 273 -22.03 -21.49 -8.89
CA PRO A 273 -20.99 -20.94 -9.76
C PRO A 273 -21.46 -19.78 -10.64
N LYS A 274 -22.70 -19.83 -11.15
CA LYS A 274 -23.26 -18.80 -12.03
C LYS A 274 -23.39 -17.46 -11.31
N ASP A 275 -23.96 -17.48 -10.10
CA ASP A 275 -24.14 -16.25 -9.32
C ASP A 275 -22.82 -15.73 -8.77
N SER A 276 -21.90 -16.62 -8.37
CA SER A 276 -20.52 -16.24 -8.02
C SER A 276 -19.83 -15.50 -9.16
N PHE A 277 -19.88 -16.06 -10.38
CA PHE A 277 -19.25 -15.48 -11.56
C PHE A 277 -19.85 -14.12 -11.92
N LYS A 278 -21.19 -14.02 -11.94
CA LYS A 278 -21.91 -12.76 -12.20
C LYS A 278 -21.55 -11.68 -11.18
N THR A 279 -21.47 -12.04 -9.90
CA THR A 279 -21.08 -11.14 -8.81
C THR A 279 -19.64 -10.65 -8.96
N TYR A 280 -18.74 -11.56 -9.35
CA TYR A 280 -17.36 -11.21 -9.63
C TYR A 280 -17.24 -10.26 -10.83
N LEU A 281 -17.91 -10.54 -11.96
CA LEU A 281 -17.94 -9.63 -13.12
C LEU A 281 -18.51 -8.25 -12.77
N HIS A 282 -19.53 -8.17 -11.92
CA HIS A 282 -20.07 -6.89 -11.46
C HIS A 282 -19.02 -6.08 -10.66
N SER A 283 -18.22 -6.76 -9.86
CA SER A 283 -17.13 -6.15 -9.10
C SER A 283 -16.00 -5.68 -10.02
N LEU A 284 -15.62 -6.49 -11.00
CA LEU A 284 -14.65 -6.10 -12.02
C LEU A 284 -15.14 -4.91 -12.86
N LYS A 285 -16.45 -4.86 -13.16
CA LYS A 285 -17.05 -3.73 -13.86
C LYS A 285 -16.97 -2.43 -13.08
N ALA A 286 -17.22 -2.47 -11.77
CA ALA A 286 -17.06 -1.31 -10.91
C ALA A 286 -15.61 -0.80 -10.92
N ILE A 287 -14.63 -1.71 -10.87
CA ILE A 287 -13.19 -1.37 -10.99
C ILE A 287 -12.90 -0.76 -12.36
N ALA A 288 -13.40 -1.36 -13.45
CA ALA A 288 -13.18 -0.88 -14.81
C ALA A 288 -13.80 0.49 -15.08
N ILE A 289 -14.91 0.83 -14.43
CA ILE A 289 -15.54 2.15 -14.54
C ILE A 289 -14.74 3.24 -13.79
N ILE A 290 -13.96 2.89 -12.78
CA ILE A 290 -13.33 3.88 -11.89
C ILE A 290 -11.83 4.00 -12.14
N ILE A 291 -11.10 2.89 -12.20
CA ILE A 291 -9.63 2.90 -12.16
C ILE A 291 -8.99 3.28 -13.51
N PRO A 292 -9.36 2.69 -14.65
CA PRO A 292 -8.83 3.09 -15.96
C PRO A 292 -8.89 4.60 -16.24
N PRO A 293 -10.04 5.30 -16.13
CA PRO A 293 -10.10 6.73 -16.40
C PRO A 293 -9.31 7.56 -15.38
N LEU A 294 -9.29 7.14 -14.11
CA LEU A 294 -8.51 7.82 -13.07
C LEU A 294 -7.01 7.75 -13.38
N MET A 295 -6.49 6.57 -13.67
CA MET A 295 -5.05 6.39 -13.93
C MET A 295 -4.64 6.98 -15.28
N ALA A 296 -5.47 6.84 -16.32
CA ALA A 296 -5.21 7.47 -17.62
C ALA A 296 -5.26 9.00 -17.52
N GLY A 297 -6.22 9.55 -16.77
CA GLY A 297 -6.32 10.98 -16.49
C GLY A 297 -5.08 11.49 -15.76
N ILE A 298 -4.67 10.84 -14.66
CA ILE A 298 -3.45 11.19 -13.92
C ILE A 298 -2.21 11.14 -14.82
N ALA A 299 -2.09 10.11 -15.67
CA ALA A 299 -0.98 9.99 -16.62
C ALA A 299 -0.95 11.15 -17.62
N LEU A 300 -2.11 11.48 -18.18
CA LEU A 300 -2.27 12.54 -19.18
C LEU A 300 -1.91 13.92 -18.62
N VAL A 301 -2.46 14.27 -17.45
CA VAL A 301 -2.19 15.57 -16.80
C VAL A 301 -0.99 15.53 -15.85
N SER A 302 -0.16 14.49 -15.92
CA SER A 302 0.89 14.21 -14.93
C SER A 302 1.88 15.36 -14.76
N LYS A 303 2.29 16.03 -15.84
CA LYS A 303 3.21 17.17 -15.76
C LYS A 303 2.63 18.32 -14.95
N ASP A 304 1.42 18.76 -15.30
CA ASP A 304 0.75 19.86 -14.60
C ASP A 304 0.37 19.47 -13.17
N PHE A 305 -0.14 18.25 -12.97
CA PHE A 305 -0.45 17.73 -11.63
C PHE A 305 0.79 17.73 -10.72
N ILE A 306 1.91 17.20 -11.21
CA ILE A 306 3.14 17.15 -10.42
C ILE A 306 3.68 18.55 -10.15
N TYR A 307 3.69 19.43 -11.13
CA TYR A 307 4.13 20.81 -10.94
C TYR A 307 3.26 21.58 -9.94
N VAL A 308 1.92 21.50 -10.08
CA VAL A 308 0.95 22.22 -9.25
C VAL A 308 0.97 21.75 -7.80
N PHE A 309 1.06 20.44 -7.56
CA PHE A 309 0.94 19.91 -6.21
C PHE A 309 2.29 19.71 -5.51
N PHE A 310 3.29 19.21 -6.23
CA PHE A 310 4.59 18.82 -5.66
C PHE A 310 5.70 19.82 -5.99
N GLY A 311 5.61 20.53 -7.12
CA GLY A 311 6.58 21.51 -7.58
C GLY A 311 7.57 20.98 -8.60
N GLU A 312 8.38 21.88 -9.15
CA GLU A 312 9.26 21.63 -10.31
C GLU A 312 10.28 20.49 -10.09
N LYS A 313 10.87 20.42 -8.90
CA LYS A 313 11.86 19.38 -8.53
C LYS A 313 11.32 17.93 -8.61
N TRP A 314 10.01 17.76 -8.75
CA TRP A 314 9.34 16.48 -8.88
C TRP A 314 8.93 16.14 -10.31
N LEU A 315 9.11 17.03 -11.29
CA LEU A 315 8.70 16.78 -12.68
C LEU A 315 9.12 15.40 -13.27
N PRO A 316 10.30 14.81 -12.93
CA PRO A 316 10.63 13.45 -13.37
C PRO A 316 9.59 12.39 -12.99
N VAL A 317 8.85 12.58 -11.90
CA VAL A 317 7.73 11.72 -11.46
C VAL A 317 6.66 11.59 -12.53
N ALA A 318 6.41 12.65 -13.31
CA ALA A 318 5.41 12.60 -14.39
C ALA A 318 5.77 11.54 -15.43
N SER A 319 7.04 11.45 -15.83
CA SER A 319 7.51 10.44 -16.77
C SER A 319 7.43 9.01 -16.22
N ILE A 320 7.67 8.82 -14.92
CA ILE A 320 7.54 7.53 -14.23
C ILE A 320 6.06 7.11 -14.18
N LEU A 321 5.16 8.06 -13.88
CA LEU A 321 3.72 7.81 -13.79
C LEU A 321 3.11 7.33 -15.11
N LEU A 322 3.61 7.79 -16.27
CA LEU A 322 3.14 7.32 -17.58
C LEU A 322 3.29 5.80 -17.72
N TRP A 323 4.37 5.22 -17.20
CA TRP A 323 4.61 3.78 -17.25
C TRP A 323 3.94 3.02 -16.09
N LEU A 324 3.82 3.63 -14.92
CA LEU A 324 3.19 3.02 -13.75
C LEU A 324 1.65 3.08 -13.78
N ALA A 325 1.03 4.03 -14.47
CA ALA A 325 -0.41 4.14 -14.58
C ALA A 325 -1.09 2.87 -15.12
N PRO A 326 -0.66 2.28 -16.26
CA PRO A 326 -1.20 1.01 -16.73
C PRO A 326 -0.91 -0.16 -15.78
N VAL A 327 0.20 -0.13 -15.03
CA VAL A 327 0.47 -1.11 -13.96
C VAL A 327 -0.60 -1.04 -12.88
N ALA A 328 -0.96 0.15 -12.42
CA ALA A 328 -2.02 0.33 -11.42
C ALA A 328 -3.39 -0.20 -11.87
N VAL A 329 -3.72 0.01 -13.15
CA VAL A 329 -4.94 -0.55 -13.76
C VAL A 329 -4.91 -2.07 -13.67
N MET A 330 -3.84 -2.72 -14.15
CA MET A 330 -3.72 -4.18 -14.13
C MET A 330 -3.76 -4.75 -12.71
N GLN A 331 -3.01 -4.17 -11.77
CA GLN A 331 -2.99 -4.61 -10.38
C GLN A 331 -4.33 -4.43 -9.67
N SER A 332 -5.13 -3.43 -10.06
CA SER A 332 -6.48 -3.25 -9.51
C SER A 332 -7.42 -4.41 -9.86
N PHE A 333 -7.29 -5.01 -11.04
CA PHE A 333 -8.03 -6.23 -11.36
C PHE A 333 -7.41 -7.45 -10.67
N VAL A 334 -6.09 -7.62 -10.76
CA VAL A 334 -5.38 -8.79 -10.20
C VAL A 334 -5.56 -8.91 -8.69
N SER A 335 -5.60 -7.81 -7.95
CA SER A 335 -5.81 -7.82 -6.50
C SER A 335 -7.16 -8.40 -6.06
N THR A 336 -8.14 -8.51 -6.97
CA THR A 336 -9.43 -9.18 -6.68
C THR A 336 -9.38 -10.70 -6.77
N THR A 337 -8.40 -11.25 -7.49
CA THR A 337 -8.31 -12.70 -7.75
C THR A 337 -8.05 -13.49 -6.48
N GLY A 338 -7.36 -12.90 -5.50
CA GLY A 338 -7.13 -13.50 -4.19
C GLY A 338 -8.44 -13.88 -3.49
N SER A 339 -9.45 -12.99 -3.52
CA SER A 339 -10.77 -13.25 -2.92
C SER A 339 -11.47 -14.44 -3.60
N VAL A 340 -11.30 -14.61 -4.91
CA VAL A 340 -11.88 -15.73 -5.68
C VAL A 340 -11.22 -17.06 -5.30
N PHE A 341 -9.88 -17.09 -5.30
CA PHE A 341 -9.16 -18.32 -4.96
C PHE A 341 -9.41 -18.75 -3.53
N MET A 342 -9.42 -17.80 -2.59
CA MET A 342 -9.73 -18.09 -1.19
C MET A 342 -11.17 -18.56 -1.00
N SER A 343 -12.17 -17.93 -1.66
CA SER A 343 -13.58 -18.31 -1.48
C SER A 343 -13.91 -19.71 -2.01
N LYS A 344 -13.10 -20.24 -2.93
CA LYS A 344 -13.25 -21.58 -3.51
C LYS A 344 -12.25 -22.60 -2.95
N GLY A 345 -11.50 -22.23 -1.89
CA GLY A 345 -10.49 -23.10 -1.27
C GLY A 345 -9.30 -23.43 -2.17
N LYS A 346 -9.06 -22.68 -3.26
CA LYS A 346 -7.97 -22.89 -4.23
C LYS A 346 -6.70 -22.14 -3.84
N THR A 347 -6.27 -22.28 -2.59
CA THR A 347 -5.07 -21.61 -2.04
C THR A 347 -3.78 -22.07 -2.72
N ASN A 348 -3.75 -23.29 -3.27
CA ASN A 348 -2.65 -23.79 -4.09
C ASN A 348 -2.42 -22.96 -5.36
N ILE A 349 -3.51 -22.54 -6.05
CA ILE A 349 -3.42 -21.69 -7.24
C ILE A 349 -2.88 -20.30 -6.86
N LEU A 350 -3.37 -19.74 -5.75
CA LEU A 350 -2.89 -18.46 -5.22
C LEU A 350 -1.38 -18.49 -4.93
N LEU A 351 -0.88 -19.59 -4.36
CA LEU A 351 0.55 -19.77 -4.09
C LEU A 351 1.36 -19.83 -5.40
N ILE A 352 0.94 -20.64 -6.37
CA ILE A 352 1.64 -20.78 -7.67
C ILE A 352 1.71 -19.43 -8.39
N ILE A 353 0.60 -18.70 -8.43
CA ILE A 353 0.56 -17.36 -9.02
C ILE A 353 1.49 -16.41 -8.27
N SER A 354 1.54 -16.47 -6.94
CA SER A 354 2.40 -15.58 -6.15
C SER A 354 3.88 -15.86 -6.39
N ILE A 355 4.27 -17.13 -6.54
CA ILE A 355 5.64 -17.53 -6.92
C ILE A 355 5.97 -17.04 -8.33
N TYR A 356 5.08 -17.25 -9.29
CA TYR A 356 5.26 -16.74 -10.65
C TYR A 356 5.35 -15.20 -10.65
N ASN A 357 4.61 -14.51 -9.77
CA ASN A 357 4.62 -13.04 -9.67
C ASN A 357 5.97 -12.56 -9.18
N ALA A 358 6.44 -13.18 -8.09
CA ALA A 358 7.72 -12.89 -7.50
C ALA A 358 8.82 -13.11 -8.54
N PHE A 359 8.80 -14.24 -9.27
CA PHE A 359 9.80 -14.51 -10.31
C PHE A 359 9.85 -13.43 -11.39
N LEU A 360 8.70 -13.06 -11.99
CA LEU A 360 8.67 -12.03 -13.03
C LEU A 360 9.05 -10.64 -12.51
N GLN A 361 8.53 -10.23 -11.35
CA GLN A 361 8.82 -8.90 -10.80
C GLN A 361 10.27 -8.79 -10.34
N ILE A 362 10.78 -9.78 -9.60
CA ILE A 362 12.17 -9.83 -9.16
C ILE A 362 13.11 -9.85 -10.36
N GLY A 363 12.82 -10.68 -11.37
CA GLY A 363 13.59 -10.73 -12.61
C GLY A 363 13.59 -9.38 -13.35
N ALA A 364 12.42 -8.74 -13.48
CA ALA A 364 12.30 -7.42 -14.10
C ALA A 364 13.11 -6.35 -13.36
N PHE A 365 13.08 -6.33 -12.03
CA PHE A 365 13.84 -5.35 -11.25
C PHE A 365 15.34 -5.61 -11.31
N ILE A 366 15.78 -6.87 -11.20
CA ILE A 366 17.22 -7.22 -11.28
C ILE A 366 17.76 -6.85 -12.66
N ILE A 367 17.11 -7.28 -13.74
CA ILE A 367 17.54 -6.97 -15.11
C ILE A 367 17.52 -5.46 -15.34
N GLY A 368 16.41 -4.80 -14.98
CA GLY A 368 16.27 -3.35 -15.14
C GLY A 368 17.29 -2.54 -14.35
N GLY A 369 17.67 -3.01 -13.16
CA GLY A 369 18.67 -2.36 -12.31
C GLY A 369 20.07 -2.32 -12.91
N PHE A 370 20.40 -3.17 -13.88
CA PHE A 370 21.68 -3.11 -14.60
C PHE A 370 21.72 -2.05 -15.71
N PHE A 371 20.55 -1.51 -16.10
CA PHE A 371 20.45 -0.51 -17.15
C PHE A 371 20.08 0.85 -16.54
N ASP A 372 18.93 1.41 -16.92
CA ASP A 372 18.40 2.66 -16.41
C ASP A 372 17.04 2.46 -15.72
N ILE A 373 16.62 3.47 -14.96
CA ILE A 373 15.36 3.46 -14.20
C ILE A 373 14.14 3.28 -15.13
N LEU A 374 14.19 3.81 -16.35
CA LEU A 374 13.07 3.79 -17.28
C LEU A 374 12.90 2.38 -17.89
N ILE A 375 14.00 1.68 -18.18
CA ILE A 375 14.04 0.26 -18.55
C ILE A 375 13.52 -0.59 -17.40
N LEU A 376 13.93 -0.32 -16.15
CA LEU A 376 13.39 -1.02 -14.98
C LEU A 376 11.88 -0.90 -14.89
N ILE A 377 11.33 0.32 -15.03
CA ILE A 377 9.88 0.54 -14.97
C ILE A 377 9.16 -0.11 -16.15
N LYS A 378 9.73 -0.07 -17.36
CA LYS A 378 9.18 -0.76 -18.54
C LYS A 378 9.14 -2.28 -18.35
N LEU A 379 10.22 -2.86 -17.82
CA LEU A 379 10.26 -4.30 -17.50
C LEU A 379 9.25 -4.64 -16.40
N TYR A 380 9.06 -3.77 -15.42
CA TYR A 380 8.01 -3.94 -14.42
C TYR A 380 6.61 -3.91 -15.04
N LEU A 381 6.36 -3.01 -16.00
CA LEU A 381 5.12 -2.99 -16.77
C LEU A 381 4.92 -4.29 -17.55
N ILE A 382 5.96 -4.78 -18.24
CA ILE A 382 5.94 -6.04 -18.98
C ILE A 382 5.65 -7.21 -18.04
N ALA A 383 6.31 -7.28 -16.88
CA ALA A 383 6.06 -8.30 -15.87
C ALA A 383 4.60 -8.32 -15.41
N ASN A 384 4.00 -7.15 -15.17
CA ASN A 384 2.58 -7.04 -14.80
C ASN A 384 1.65 -7.44 -15.97
N LEU A 385 2.01 -7.11 -17.21
CA LEU A 385 1.25 -7.52 -18.40
C LEU A 385 1.26 -9.05 -18.58
N LEU A 386 2.43 -9.66 -18.47
CA LEU A 386 2.60 -11.12 -18.50
C LEU A 386 1.85 -11.80 -17.36
N MET A 387 1.71 -11.12 -16.21
CA MET A 387 0.97 -11.64 -15.07
C MET A 387 -0.54 -11.47 -15.14
N PHE A 388 -1.01 -10.43 -15.82
CA PHE A 388 -2.40 -10.03 -15.84
C PHE A 388 -3.29 -11.12 -16.44
N ILE A 389 -2.94 -11.65 -17.61
CA ILE A 389 -3.76 -12.63 -18.32
C ILE A 389 -3.86 -13.97 -17.56
N PRO A 390 -2.76 -14.60 -17.09
CA PRO A 390 -2.85 -15.83 -16.31
C PRO A 390 -3.67 -15.69 -15.04
N ASN A 391 -3.51 -14.58 -14.30
CA ASN A 391 -4.28 -14.31 -13.08
C ASN A 391 -5.79 -14.26 -13.36
N MET A 392 -6.18 -13.44 -14.33
CA MET A 392 -7.59 -13.26 -14.67
C MET A 392 -8.18 -14.54 -15.25
N TYR A 393 -7.45 -15.24 -16.14
CA TYR A 393 -7.87 -16.51 -16.69
C TYR A 393 -8.14 -17.56 -15.61
N LEU A 394 -7.22 -17.74 -14.67
CA LEU A 394 -7.37 -18.71 -13.58
C LEU A 394 -8.54 -18.34 -12.66
N ALA A 395 -8.69 -17.07 -12.29
CA ALA A 395 -9.80 -16.61 -11.46
C ALA A 395 -11.16 -16.86 -12.12
N ILE A 396 -11.29 -16.52 -13.40
CA ILE A 396 -12.51 -16.72 -14.19
C ILE A 396 -12.82 -18.21 -14.34
N ARG A 397 -11.81 -19.03 -14.61
CA ARG A 397 -11.95 -20.49 -14.75
C ARG A 397 -12.36 -21.16 -13.43
N VAL A 398 -11.86 -20.69 -12.30
CA VAL A 398 -12.24 -21.17 -10.96
C VAL A 398 -13.72 -20.88 -10.65
N LEU A 399 -14.28 -19.84 -11.26
CA LEU A 399 -15.71 -19.51 -11.19
C LEU A 399 -16.55 -20.15 -12.32
N SER A 400 -15.96 -21.04 -13.11
CA SER A 400 -16.60 -21.69 -14.27
C SER A 400 -17.08 -20.71 -15.34
N GLY A 401 -16.45 -19.54 -15.45
CA GLY A 401 -16.76 -18.52 -16.46
C GLY A 401 -15.86 -18.61 -17.70
N LYS A 402 -16.13 -17.75 -18.69
CA LYS A 402 -15.30 -17.62 -19.91
C LYS A 402 -14.52 -16.31 -19.88
N LEU A 403 -13.26 -16.34 -20.35
CA LEU A 403 -12.40 -15.15 -20.40
C LEU A 403 -13.00 -14.03 -21.29
N MET A 404 -13.81 -14.39 -22.29
CA MET A 404 -14.51 -13.44 -23.14
C MET A 404 -15.48 -12.54 -22.37
N ASP A 405 -16.14 -13.07 -21.33
CA ASP A 405 -17.08 -12.31 -20.50
C ASP A 405 -16.37 -11.27 -19.62
N PHE A 406 -15.08 -11.47 -19.36
CA PHE A 406 -14.26 -10.46 -18.70
C PHE A 406 -13.89 -9.32 -19.65
N PHE A 407 -13.46 -9.63 -20.87
CA PHE A 407 -13.17 -8.59 -21.87
C PHE A 407 -14.42 -7.78 -22.24
N SER A 408 -15.60 -8.40 -22.27
CA SER A 408 -16.86 -7.69 -22.51
C SER A 408 -17.20 -6.66 -21.43
N VAL A 409 -16.76 -6.90 -20.19
CA VAL A 409 -16.88 -5.94 -19.08
C VAL A 409 -15.87 -4.79 -19.20
N LEU A 410 -14.69 -5.03 -19.77
CA LEU A 410 -13.64 -4.02 -19.94
C LEU A 410 -13.84 -3.12 -21.16
N ILE A 411 -14.43 -3.63 -22.24
CA ILE A 411 -14.39 -2.96 -23.53
C ILE A 411 -15.03 -1.56 -23.49
N LYS A 412 -16.19 -1.42 -22.83
CA LYS A 412 -16.91 -0.14 -22.76
C LYS A 412 -16.20 0.90 -21.88
N PRO A 413 -15.77 0.60 -20.63
CA PRO A 413 -15.00 1.56 -19.84
C PRO A 413 -13.65 1.92 -20.44
N CYS A 414 -12.93 0.94 -21.02
CA CYS A 414 -11.65 1.20 -21.68
C CYS A 414 -11.84 2.05 -22.95
N PHE A 415 -12.90 1.82 -23.73
CA PHE A 415 -13.22 2.66 -24.88
C PHE A 415 -13.59 4.09 -24.47
N ALA A 416 -14.43 4.27 -23.44
CA ALA A 416 -14.74 5.59 -22.89
C ALA A 416 -13.47 6.30 -22.36
N THR A 417 -12.57 5.56 -21.73
CA THR A 417 -11.26 6.07 -21.28
C THR A 417 -10.37 6.46 -22.45
N GLY A 418 -10.33 5.65 -23.51
CA GLY A 418 -9.58 5.95 -24.73
C GLY A 418 -10.10 7.21 -25.42
N LEU A 419 -11.42 7.36 -25.54
CA LEU A 419 -12.04 8.59 -26.07
C LEU A 419 -11.73 9.81 -25.21
N MET A 420 -11.80 9.67 -23.87
CA MET A 420 -11.38 10.73 -22.95
C MET A 420 -9.93 11.16 -23.22
N VAL A 421 -9.00 10.20 -23.27
CA VAL A 421 -7.58 10.47 -23.54
C VAL A 421 -7.40 11.15 -24.89
N LEU A 422 -8.07 10.68 -25.94
CA LEU A 422 -8.00 11.25 -27.28
C LEU A 422 -8.51 12.70 -27.31
N VAL A 423 -9.69 12.98 -26.72
CA VAL A 423 -10.28 14.33 -26.73
C VAL A 423 -9.40 15.30 -25.96
N VAL A 424 -8.88 14.91 -24.80
CA VAL A 424 -8.04 15.80 -23.99
C VAL A 424 -6.67 16.02 -24.66
N SER A 425 -6.05 14.98 -25.23
CA SER A 425 -4.81 15.13 -26.01
C SER A 425 -4.99 16.02 -27.26
N PHE A 426 -6.13 15.88 -27.95
CA PHE A 426 -6.47 16.72 -29.09
C PHE A 426 -6.68 18.18 -28.64
N SER A 427 -7.31 18.39 -27.48
CA SER A 427 -7.48 19.75 -26.94
C SER A 427 -6.14 20.43 -26.67
N GLU A 428 -5.13 19.71 -26.18
CA GLU A 428 -3.77 20.24 -25.95
C GLU A 428 -3.07 20.66 -27.25
N LEU A 429 -3.33 19.95 -28.36
CA LEU A 429 -2.68 20.22 -29.65
C LEU A 429 -3.32 21.39 -30.41
N TYR A 430 -4.63 21.61 -30.26
CA TYR A 430 -5.40 22.55 -31.10
C TYR A 430 -5.95 23.78 -30.36
N LEU A 431 -5.93 23.83 -29.02
CA LEU A 431 -6.27 25.07 -28.31
C LEU A 431 -5.11 26.07 -28.45
N PRO A 432 -5.29 27.21 -29.14
CA PRO A 432 -4.24 28.20 -29.37
C PRO A 432 -3.83 28.96 -28.10
N PHE A 433 -4.58 28.80 -27.01
CA PHE A 433 -4.25 29.33 -25.70
C PHE A 433 -3.35 28.33 -24.96
N LYS A 434 -2.04 28.40 -25.22
CA LYS A 434 -1.07 27.92 -24.20
C LYS A 434 -1.18 28.85 -23.01
N ILE A 435 -2.11 28.52 -22.11
CA ILE A 435 -2.22 29.23 -20.84
C ILE A 435 -0.93 28.89 -20.07
N GLU A 436 -0.12 29.89 -19.77
CA GLU A 436 1.16 29.70 -19.05
C GLU A 436 0.96 29.08 -17.66
N SER A 437 -0.25 29.19 -17.11
CA SER A 437 -0.59 28.63 -15.81
C SER A 437 -0.87 27.13 -15.88
N HIS A 438 0.07 26.34 -15.33
CA HIS A 438 -0.09 24.90 -15.09
C HIS A 438 -1.37 24.56 -14.30
N LEU A 439 -1.79 25.42 -13.37
CA LEU A 439 -3.02 25.21 -12.59
C LEU A 439 -4.27 25.27 -13.46
N VAL A 440 -4.32 26.24 -14.38
CA VAL A 440 -5.47 26.39 -15.28
C VAL A 440 -5.52 25.24 -16.28
N ASN A 441 -4.38 24.85 -16.86
CA ASN A 441 -4.30 23.69 -17.74
C ASN A 441 -4.73 22.40 -17.01
N PHE A 442 -4.24 22.18 -15.79
CA PHE A 442 -4.66 21.04 -14.98
C PHE A 442 -6.18 21.01 -14.77
N ILE A 443 -6.78 22.12 -14.32
CA ILE A 443 -8.22 22.19 -14.05
C ILE A 443 -9.02 21.97 -15.34
N LEU A 444 -8.64 22.62 -16.44
CA LEU A 444 -9.35 22.48 -17.72
C LEU A 444 -9.32 21.04 -18.24
N HIS A 445 -8.15 20.40 -18.27
CA HIS A 445 -8.03 19.02 -18.75
C HIS A 445 -8.74 18.02 -17.83
N VAL A 446 -8.73 18.23 -16.51
CA VAL A 446 -9.48 17.39 -15.56
C VAL A 446 -10.98 17.55 -15.75
N VAL A 447 -11.49 18.77 -15.89
CA VAL A 447 -12.92 19.04 -16.11
C VAL A 447 -13.37 18.48 -17.46
N LEU A 448 -12.61 18.74 -18.53
CA LEU A 448 -12.89 18.23 -19.88
C LEU A 448 -12.90 16.69 -19.88
N GLY A 449 -11.86 16.06 -19.35
CA GLY A 449 -11.76 14.61 -19.26
C GLY A 449 -12.91 14.02 -18.43
N GLY A 450 -13.22 14.62 -17.28
CA GLY A 450 -14.32 14.22 -16.42
C GLY A 450 -15.69 14.27 -17.12
N ILE A 451 -15.97 15.35 -17.87
CA ILE A 451 -17.20 15.49 -18.65
C ILE A 451 -17.25 14.44 -19.75
N VAL A 452 -16.21 14.35 -20.59
CA VAL A 452 -16.17 13.40 -21.72
C VAL A 452 -16.36 11.97 -21.23
N TYR A 453 -15.63 11.58 -20.19
CA TYR A 453 -15.73 10.24 -19.64
C TYR A 453 -17.12 9.97 -19.05
N THR A 454 -17.65 10.89 -18.24
CA THR A 454 -18.96 10.73 -17.60
C THR A 454 -20.09 10.63 -18.62
N CYS A 455 -20.07 11.48 -19.66
CA CYS A 455 -21.03 11.41 -20.76
C CYS A 455 -20.92 10.07 -21.51
N MET A 456 -19.72 9.66 -21.90
CA MET A 456 -19.51 8.42 -22.66
C MET A 456 -19.88 7.18 -21.85
N ILE A 457 -19.48 7.10 -20.58
CA ILE A 457 -19.81 5.95 -19.75
C ILE A 457 -21.30 5.87 -19.43
N PHE A 458 -21.98 7.02 -19.26
CA PHE A 458 -23.43 7.04 -19.07
C PHE A 458 -24.18 6.55 -20.31
N ILE A 459 -23.71 6.91 -21.51
CA ILE A 459 -24.29 6.43 -22.78
C ILE A 459 -24.05 4.92 -22.95
N LEU A 460 -22.81 4.45 -22.74
CA LEU A 460 -22.42 3.06 -22.99
C LEU A 460 -22.92 2.07 -21.92
N GLU A 461 -23.06 2.53 -20.67
CA GLU A 461 -23.39 1.70 -19.50
C GLU A 461 -24.67 2.12 -18.78
N LYS A 462 -25.61 2.73 -19.51
CA LYS A 462 -26.92 3.18 -19.01
C LYS A 462 -27.63 2.14 -18.12
N ASP A 463 -27.62 0.87 -18.54
CA ASP A 463 -28.28 -0.24 -17.81
C ASP A 463 -27.66 -0.52 -16.44
N PHE A 464 -26.34 -0.36 -16.32
CA PHE A 464 -25.63 -0.58 -15.06
C PHE A 464 -26.02 0.48 -14.01
N PHE A 465 -26.18 1.73 -14.44
CA PHE A 465 -26.60 2.84 -13.58
C PHE A 465 -28.10 2.81 -13.25
N LEU A 466 -28.95 2.46 -14.21
CA LEU A 466 -30.40 2.45 -14.02
C LEU A 466 -30.90 1.27 -13.17
N LYS A 467 -30.34 0.06 -13.32
CA LYS A 467 -30.75 -1.11 -12.50
C LYS A 467 -30.47 -0.95 -11.01
N ARG A 468 -29.47 -0.14 -10.65
CA ARG A 468 -29.13 0.11 -9.23
C ARG A 468 -30.17 0.96 -8.50
N LYS A 469 -30.97 1.75 -9.22
CA LYS A 469 -32.10 2.54 -8.66
C LYS A 469 -33.35 1.71 -8.38
N GLN A 470 -33.43 0.46 -8.84
CA GLN A 470 -34.59 -0.42 -8.60
C GLN A 470 -34.37 -1.42 -7.44
N CYS A 471 -33.16 -1.48 -6.87
CA CYS A 471 -32.82 -2.35 -5.73
C CYS A 471 -32.44 -1.59 -4.45
N LEU A 472 -32.59 -0.26 -4.47
CA LEU A 472 -32.62 0.62 -3.29
C LEU A 472 -34.05 1.16 -3.20
#